data_AF-A0A2V8UMM1-F1
#
_entry.id   AF-A0A2V8UMM1-F1
#
_cell.length_a   1.000
_cell.length_b   1.000
_cell.length_c   1.000
_cell.angle_alpha   90.00
_cell.angle_beta   90.00
_cell.angle_gamma   90.00
#
_symmetry.space_group_name_H-M   'P 1'
#
loop_
_entity.id
_entity.type
_entity.pdbx_description
1 polymer ?
#
loop_
_entity_poly.entity_id
_entity_poly.type
_entity_poly.pdbx_seq_one_letter_code
_entity_poly.pdbx_strand_id
1 'polypeptide(L)'
;MDFGEVSRVLMADAAFSSQVLRVAEAERKLCDADYCHVGDSLAMSWNFSPELGDVIAHHHDQVTSETPRMRLLVQAACTAASMSGFHAAGPEQEWDPVRLELLLPQGSELRQPCGDLMEKGASKLNRIECSLL
;
A
#
# COMPACT_ATOMS: atom_id res chain seq x y z
N MET A 1 -26.90 -5.71 -2.17
CA MET A 1 -25.59 -6.37 -2.28
C MET A 1 -25.39 -6.69 -3.75
N ASP A 2 -24.55 -5.92 -4.44
CA ASP A 2 -24.24 -6.13 -5.86
C ASP A 2 -23.09 -7.14 -5.98
N PHE A 3 -23.41 -8.35 -6.47
CA PHE A 3 -22.43 -9.42 -6.64
C PHE A 3 -21.34 -9.08 -7.67
N GLY A 4 -21.58 -8.10 -8.56
CA GLY A 4 -20.58 -7.60 -9.50
C GLY A 4 -19.47 -6.77 -8.83
N GLU A 5 -19.77 -6.12 -7.71
CA GLU A 5 -18.82 -5.30 -6.95
C GLU A 5 -17.86 -6.18 -6.14
N VAL A 6 -18.39 -7.25 -5.53
CA VAL A 6 -17.62 -8.26 -4.78
C VAL A 6 -16.67 -9.04 -5.70
N SER A 7 -17.12 -9.41 -6.91
CA SER A 7 -16.29 -10.13 -7.88
C SER A 7 -15.14 -9.29 -8.46
N ARG A 8 -15.29 -7.97 -8.50
CA ARG A 8 -14.26 -7.05 -9.01
C ARG A 8 -13.13 -6.80 -8.01
N VAL A 9 -13.48 -6.71 -6.73
CA VAL A 9 -12.52 -6.53 -5.62
C VAL A 9 -11.61 -7.75 -5.43
N LEU A 10 -12.14 -8.96 -5.61
CA LEU A 10 -11.39 -10.21 -5.43
C LEU A 10 -10.30 -10.48 -6.49
N MET A 11 -10.33 -9.78 -7.64
CA MET A 11 -9.38 -10.00 -8.73
C MET A 11 -8.23 -8.99 -8.79
N ALA A 12 -8.20 -8.01 -7.89
CA ALA A 12 -7.34 -6.83 -8.06
C ALA A 12 -5.84 -7.05 -7.82
N ASP A 13 -5.39 -8.15 -7.17
CA ASP A 13 -3.93 -8.25 -6.92
C ASP A 13 -3.34 -9.60 -6.48
N ALA A 14 -3.14 -10.55 -7.41
CA ALA A 14 -2.39 -11.77 -7.10
C ALA A 14 -0.85 -11.57 -7.15
N ALA A 15 -0.34 -10.59 -7.91
CA ALA A 15 1.08 -10.53 -8.27
C ALA A 15 1.92 -9.64 -7.34
N PHE A 16 1.49 -8.41 -7.02
CA PHE A 16 2.19 -7.53 -6.08
C PHE A 16 2.07 -8.04 -4.66
N SER A 17 0.86 -8.46 -4.29
CA SER A 17 0.60 -9.11 -3.01
C SER A 17 1.54 -10.31 -2.80
N SER A 18 1.83 -11.12 -3.83
CA SER A 18 2.62 -12.35 -3.65
C SER A 18 4.07 -12.17 -3.14
N GLN A 19 4.77 -11.10 -3.51
CA GLN A 19 6.18 -10.93 -3.11
C GLN A 19 6.32 -10.12 -1.83
N VAL A 20 5.47 -9.11 -1.65
CA VAL A 20 5.36 -8.37 -0.39
C VAL A 20 4.93 -9.31 0.75
N LEU A 21 3.96 -10.21 0.49
CA LEU A 21 3.57 -11.25 1.44
C LEU A 21 4.72 -12.23 1.75
N ARG A 22 5.61 -12.51 0.79
CA ARG A 22 6.80 -13.34 1.03
C ARG A 22 7.80 -12.66 1.96
N VAL A 23 7.99 -11.34 1.84
CA VAL A 23 8.85 -10.57 2.77
C VAL A 23 8.25 -10.63 4.16
N ALA A 24 6.97 -10.30 4.32
CA ALA A 24 6.29 -10.36 5.61
C ALA A 24 6.32 -11.78 6.21
N GLU A 25 6.17 -12.82 5.40
CA GLU A 25 6.31 -14.21 5.86
C GLU A 25 7.73 -14.56 6.30
N ALA A 26 8.75 -14.07 5.58
CA ALA A 26 10.15 -14.27 5.94
C ALA A 26 10.49 -13.56 7.26
N GLU A 27 10.02 -12.34 7.46
CA GLU A 27 10.18 -11.59 8.70
C GLU A 27 9.52 -12.30 9.88
N ARG A 28 8.26 -12.76 9.74
CA ARG A 28 7.59 -13.55 10.77
C ARG A 28 8.37 -14.81 11.14
N LYS A 29 9.03 -15.47 10.20
CA LYS A 29 9.85 -16.67 10.46
C LYS A 29 11.16 -16.36 11.18
N LEU A 30 11.75 -15.19 10.95
CA LEU A 30 13.08 -14.83 11.48
C LEU A 30 13.01 -14.02 12.78
N CYS A 31 11.97 -13.20 12.92
CA CYS A 31 11.85 -12.17 13.95
C CYS A 31 10.57 -12.30 14.78
N ASP A 32 9.74 -13.32 14.54
CA ASP A 32 8.41 -13.52 15.16
C ASP A 32 7.43 -12.34 14.97
N ALA A 33 7.73 -11.42 14.04
CA ALA A 33 6.92 -10.27 13.66
C ALA A 33 7.22 -9.85 12.22
N ASP A 34 6.29 -9.16 11.57
CA ASP A 34 6.50 -8.47 10.29
C ASP A 34 6.49 -6.95 10.44
N TYR A 35 6.94 -6.23 9.41
CA TYR A 35 7.03 -4.77 9.41
C TYR A 35 5.67 -4.09 9.62
N CYS A 36 4.55 -4.72 9.23
CA CYS A 36 3.21 -4.21 9.48
C CYS A 36 2.89 -4.23 10.98
N HIS A 37 3.13 -5.35 11.65
CA HIS A 37 2.98 -5.49 13.10
C HIS A 37 3.89 -4.53 13.88
N VAL A 38 5.16 -4.41 13.47
CA VAL A 38 6.10 -3.49 14.10
C VAL A 38 5.66 -2.04 13.89
N GLY A 39 5.18 -1.70 12.70
CA GLY A 39 4.67 -0.36 12.37
C GLY A 39 3.45 0.04 13.20
N ASP A 40 2.48 -0.86 13.36
CA ASP A 40 1.30 -0.63 14.21
C ASP A 40 1.72 -0.46 15.68
N SER A 41 2.57 -1.35 16.18
CA SER A 41 3.11 -1.25 17.55
C SER A 41 3.80 0.09 17.80
N LEU A 42 4.58 0.57 16.82
CA LEU A 42 5.23 1.88 16.89
C LEU A 42 4.20 3.02 16.88
N ALA A 43 3.19 2.95 16.00
CA ALA A 43 2.14 3.95 15.91
C ALA A 43 1.34 4.08 17.22
N MET A 44 1.02 2.94 17.84
CA MET A 44 0.41 2.91 19.17
C MET A 44 1.32 3.50 20.24
N SER A 45 2.62 3.19 20.21
CA SER A 45 3.58 3.76 21.17
C SER A 45 3.72 5.28 21.04
N TRP A 46 3.48 5.83 19.85
CA TRP A 46 3.47 7.27 19.58
C TRP A 46 2.09 7.91 19.77
N ASN A 47 1.11 7.16 20.27
CA ASN A 47 -0.24 7.62 20.58
C ASN A 47 -1.00 8.17 19.36
N PHE A 48 -0.79 7.56 18.18
CA PHE A 48 -1.65 7.79 17.02
C PHE A 48 -3.03 7.14 17.20
N SER A 49 -3.97 7.51 16.34
CA SER A 49 -5.32 6.95 16.41
C SER A 49 -5.33 5.44 16.11
N PRO A 50 -6.23 4.66 16.74
CA PRO A 50 -6.42 3.25 16.40
C PRO A 50 -6.72 2.99 14.92
N GLU A 51 -7.42 3.93 14.28
CA GLU A 51 -7.71 3.88 12.84
C GLU A 51 -6.42 3.92 12.00
N LEU A 52 -5.42 4.72 12.39
CA LEU A 52 -4.14 4.75 11.68
C LEU A 52 -3.35 3.46 11.92
N GLY A 53 -3.41 2.89 13.12
CA GLY A 53 -2.83 1.58 13.42
C GLY A 53 -3.40 0.46 12.56
N ASP A 54 -4.74 0.37 12.47
CA ASP A 54 -5.45 -0.58 11.59
C ASP A 54 -4.97 -0.49 10.13
N VAL A 55 -4.79 0.74 9.64
CA VAL A 55 -4.28 0.96 8.28
C VAL A 55 -2.84 0.47 8.14
N ILE A 56 -1.96 0.78 9.09
CA ILE A 56 -0.56 0.34 9.05
C ILE A 56 -0.47 -1.19 9.12
N ALA A 57 -1.23 -1.82 10.01
CA ALA A 57 -1.22 -3.27 10.19
C ALA A 57 -1.73 -4.04 8.96
N HIS A 58 -2.70 -3.47 8.22
CA HIS A 58 -3.50 -4.24 7.26
C HIS A 58 -3.49 -3.70 5.82
N HIS A 59 -2.65 -2.73 5.46
CA HIS A 59 -2.64 -2.15 4.10
C HIS A 59 -2.18 -3.10 2.98
N HIS A 60 -1.64 -4.27 3.31
CA HIS A 60 -1.28 -5.32 2.35
C HIS A 60 -2.24 -6.51 2.34
N ASP A 61 -3.25 -6.50 3.21
CA ASP A 61 -4.26 -7.55 3.25
C ASP A 61 -5.12 -7.53 1.98
N GLN A 62 -5.83 -8.65 1.77
CA GLN A 62 -6.80 -8.72 0.69
C GLN A 62 -7.93 -7.73 0.94
N VAL A 63 -8.30 -7.01 -0.12
CA VAL A 63 -9.46 -6.12 -0.10
C VAL A 63 -10.74 -6.93 -0.12
N THR A 64 -11.72 -6.52 0.67
CA THR A 64 -13.07 -7.09 0.73
C THR A 64 -14.11 -5.97 0.67
N SER A 65 -15.40 -6.31 0.53
CA SER A 65 -16.48 -5.32 0.57
C SER A 65 -16.55 -4.54 1.90
N GLU A 66 -16.02 -5.13 2.97
CA GLU A 66 -16.04 -4.54 4.31
C GLU A 66 -14.75 -3.76 4.63
N THR A 67 -13.80 -3.67 3.68
CA THR A 67 -12.53 -2.97 3.91
C THR A 67 -12.80 -1.47 4.11
N PRO A 68 -12.33 -0.87 5.23
CA PRO A 68 -12.44 0.56 5.49
C PRO A 68 -11.84 1.40 4.38
N ARG A 69 -12.48 2.55 4.12
CA ARG A 69 -12.07 3.47 3.05
C ARG A 69 -10.62 3.95 3.16
N MET A 70 -10.14 4.17 4.38
CA MET A 70 -8.75 4.60 4.59
C MET A 70 -7.75 3.52 4.16
N ARG A 71 -8.05 2.23 4.42
CA ARG A 71 -7.24 1.11 3.95
C ARG A 71 -7.22 1.02 2.44
N LEU A 72 -8.38 1.14 1.80
CA LEU A 72 -8.48 1.19 0.34
C LEU A 72 -7.61 2.30 -0.27
N LEU A 73 -7.67 3.50 0.31
CA LEU A 73 -6.90 4.65 -0.15
C LEU A 73 -5.38 4.43 -0.01
N VAL A 74 -4.93 3.94 1.14
CA VAL A 74 -3.50 3.68 1.38
C VAL A 74 -3.00 2.55 0.49
N GLN A 75 -3.78 1.49 0.31
CA GLN A 75 -3.42 0.41 -0.61
C GLN A 75 -3.32 0.91 -2.06
N ALA A 76 -4.27 1.73 -2.52
CA ALA A 76 -4.19 2.38 -3.83
C ALA A 76 -2.94 3.25 -3.97
N ALA A 77 -2.58 4.00 -2.92
CA ALA A 77 -1.36 4.81 -2.91
C ALA A 77 -0.09 3.94 -2.97
N CYS A 78 -0.02 2.85 -2.22
CA CYS A 78 1.09 1.89 -2.25
C CYS A 78 1.24 1.22 -3.62
N THR A 79 0.11 0.83 -4.23
CA THR A 79 0.09 0.26 -5.59
C THR A 79 0.57 1.29 -6.62
N ALA A 80 0.06 2.52 -6.56
CA ALA A 80 0.47 3.59 -7.46
C ALA A 80 1.96 3.92 -7.30
N ALA A 81 2.46 4.00 -6.06
CA ALA A 81 3.88 4.23 -5.78
C ALA A 81 4.74 3.10 -6.37
N SER A 82 4.30 1.84 -6.21
CA SER A 82 5.01 0.67 -6.76
C SER A 82 5.07 0.70 -8.29
N MET A 83 3.96 0.98 -8.95
CA MET A 83 3.88 1.17 -10.42
C MET A 83 4.67 2.37 -10.92
N SER A 84 4.97 3.32 -10.03
CA SER A 84 5.78 4.48 -10.38
C SER A 84 7.27 4.23 -10.16
N GLY A 85 7.69 3.06 -9.64
CA GLY A 85 9.11 2.73 -9.42
C GLY A 85 9.57 2.82 -7.97
N PHE A 86 8.66 3.08 -7.02
CA PHE A 86 8.94 3.04 -5.57
C PHE A 86 8.50 1.71 -4.93
N HIS A 87 8.62 0.60 -5.65
CA HIS A 87 8.24 -0.70 -5.10
C HIS A 87 9.20 -1.09 -3.97
N ALA A 88 8.66 -1.42 -2.81
CA ALA A 88 9.46 -1.86 -1.66
C ALA A 88 10.07 -3.26 -1.89
N ALA A 89 9.39 -4.10 -2.66
CA ALA A 89 9.82 -5.45 -2.99
C ALA A 89 9.27 -5.91 -4.35
N GLY A 90 10.01 -6.80 -4.99
CA GLY A 90 9.65 -7.46 -6.23
C GLY A 90 9.96 -6.67 -7.50
N PRO A 91 9.51 -7.15 -8.68
CA PRO A 91 9.83 -6.53 -9.95
C PRO A 91 9.09 -5.21 -10.13
N GLU A 92 9.64 -4.34 -10.99
CA GLU A 92 8.96 -3.14 -11.46
C GLU A 92 7.60 -3.51 -12.09
N GLN A 93 6.60 -2.68 -11.85
CA GLN A 93 5.24 -2.87 -12.34
C GLN A 93 4.91 -1.78 -13.34
N GLU A 94 4.25 -2.15 -14.42
CA GLU A 94 3.71 -1.18 -15.36
C GLU A 94 2.54 -0.41 -14.75
N TRP A 95 2.33 0.82 -15.22
CA TRP A 95 1.21 1.65 -14.81
C TRP A 95 -0.11 1.07 -15.30
N ASP A 96 -0.96 0.64 -14.37
CA ASP A 96 -2.31 0.11 -14.66
C ASP A 96 -3.38 0.96 -13.94
N PRO A 97 -4.01 1.91 -14.65
CA PRO A 97 -5.04 2.75 -14.06
C PRO A 97 -6.31 1.97 -13.71
N VAL A 98 -6.63 0.89 -14.45
CA VAL A 98 -7.83 0.08 -14.18
C VAL A 98 -7.71 -0.57 -12.79
N ARG A 99 -6.52 -1.09 -12.46
CA ARG A 99 -6.25 -1.68 -11.14
C ARG A 99 -6.36 -0.67 -10.00
N LEU A 100 -5.98 0.58 -10.22
CA LEU A 100 -6.14 1.65 -9.23
C LEU A 100 -7.61 2.08 -9.09
N GLU A 101 -8.37 2.13 -10.19
CA GLU A 101 -9.81 2.43 -10.18
C GLU A 101 -10.61 1.40 -9.38
N LEU A 102 -10.17 0.14 -9.33
CA LEU A 102 -10.79 -0.91 -8.53
C LEU A 102 -10.67 -0.68 -7.01
N LEU A 103 -9.65 0.07 -6.58
CA LEU A 103 -9.39 0.36 -5.15
C LEU A 103 -10.01 1.69 -4.72
N LEU A 104 -10.23 2.61 -5.66
CA LEU A 104 -10.69 3.96 -5.35
C LEU A 104 -12.22 4.08 -5.38
N PRO A 105 -12.78 5.05 -4.62
CA PRO A 105 -14.20 5.38 -4.71
C PRO A 105 -14.59 5.76 -6.16
N GLN A 106 -15.80 5.36 -6.57
CA GLN A 106 -16.34 5.72 -7.89
C GLN A 106 -16.27 7.23 -8.14
N GLY A 107 -15.80 7.63 -9.33
CA GLY A 107 -15.65 9.03 -9.73
C GLY A 107 -14.30 9.67 -9.35
N SER A 108 -13.34 8.89 -8.87
CA SER A 108 -11.97 9.38 -8.65
C SER A 108 -11.25 9.59 -9.99
N GLU A 109 -10.72 10.79 -10.25
CA GLU A 109 -9.85 11.04 -11.40
C GLU A 109 -8.42 10.59 -11.09
N LEU A 110 -8.00 9.47 -11.64
CA LEU A 110 -6.60 9.03 -11.59
C LEU A 110 -5.79 9.72 -12.68
N ARG A 111 -4.68 10.34 -12.29
CA ARG A 111 -3.66 10.80 -13.21
C ARG A 111 -2.35 10.12 -12.89
N GLN A 112 -1.69 9.60 -13.91
CA GLN A 112 -0.31 9.13 -13.77
C GLN A 112 0.54 10.30 -13.24
N PRO A 113 1.37 10.06 -12.21
CA PRO A 113 2.37 11.02 -11.78
C PRO A 113 3.19 11.54 -12.96
N CYS A 114 3.22 12.85 -13.18
CA CYS A 114 4.18 13.45 -14.09
C CYS A 114 5.62 13.20 -13.57
N GLY A 115 6.61 13.17 -14.46
CA GLY A 115 8.03 12.94 -14.09
C GLY A 115 8.53 13.83 -12.93
N ASP A 116 8.03 15.06 -12.86
CA ASP A 116 8.35 16.00 -11.76
C ASP A 116 7.92 15.49 -10.36
N LEU A 117 6.82 14.74 -10.25
CA LEU A 117 6.34 14.25 -8.95
C LEU A 117 7.24 13.12 -8.43
N MET A 118 7.72 12.28 -9.34
CA MET A 118 8.69 11.22 -9.05
C MET A 118 10.01 11.80 -8.54
N GLU A 119 10.55 12.78 -9.27
CA GLU A 119 11.79 13.46 -8.90
C GLU A 119 11.64 14.21 -7.56
N LYS A 120 10.51 14.87 -7.33
CA LYS A 120 10.21 15.54 -6.06
C LYS A 120 10.01 14.55 -4.90
N GLY A 121 9.40 13.39 -5.16
CA GLY A 121 9.21 12.32 -4.18
C GLY A 121 10.54 11.72 -3.74
N ALA A 122 11.36 11.31 -4.70
CA ALA A 122 12.71 10.77 -4.45
C ALA A 122 13.60 11.80 -3.73
N SER A 123 13.58 13.06 -4.16
CA SER A 123 14.33 14.14 -3.51
C SER A 123 13.92 14.35 -2.05
N LYS A 124 12.62 14.25 -1.73
CA LYS A 124 12.11 14.42 -0.36
C LYS A 124 12.42 13.22 0.54
N LEU A 125 12.29 11.99 0.04
CA LEU A 125 12.66 10.79 0.79
C LEU A 125 14.15 10.80 1.14
N ASN A 126 15.02 11.04 0.14
CA ASN A 126 16.46 11.15 0.37
C ASN A 126 16.82 12.28 1.34
N ARG A 127 16.06 13.39 1.33
CA ARG A 127 16.29 14.50 2.26
C ARG A 127 15.95 14.14 3.72
N ILE A 128 14.99 13.25 3.96
CA ILE A 128 14.69 12.76 5.31
C ILE A 128 15.84 11.87 5.79
N GLU A 129 16.31 10.93 4.96
CA GLU A 129 17.44 10.05 5.29
C GLU A 129 18.72 10.83 5.58
N CYS A 130 19.02 11.88 4.81
CA CYS A 130 20.19 12.75 5.05
C CYS A 130 20.04 13.71 6.25
N SER A 131 18.84 13.86 6.82
CA SER A 131 18.61 14.72 8.00
C SER A 131 18.62 13.96 9.33
N LEU A 132 18.66 12.63 9.25
CA LEU A 132 18.69 11.72 10.40
C LEU A 132 20.10 11.15 10.66
N LEU A 133 21.10 11.58 9.88
CA LEU A 133 22.54 11.36 10.08
C LEU A 133 23.21 12.66 10.55
#